data_AF-A0A383AYW6-F1
#
_entry.id   AF-A0A383AYW6-F1
#
_cell.length_a   1.000
_cell.length_b   1.000
_cell.length_c   1.000
_cell.angle_alpha   90.00
_cell.angle_beta   90.00
_cell.angle_gamma   90.00
#
_symmetry.space_group_name_H-M   'P 1'
#
loop_
_entity.id
_entity.type
_entity.pdbx_description
1 polymer ?
#
loop_
_entity_poly.entity_id
_entity_poly.type
_entity_poly.pdbx_seq_one_letter_code
_entity_poly.pdbx_strand_id
1 'polypeptide(L)'
;MIRKYFLLFTITVLWAHDPKENPSQWKIYLRGGIVSVDENNLGGATYSRLKRTTGYTFQDVRFFGHIFKEDQDIRVRYKFSEISLNLPRFYNFTTVSFQRNSLVNVDLRYHYNQGLGLFLSNTDSGNMTAEMGIAYDMSDYLEDTRKTSYLKTAFSYDRNTKNISTKLELEYFHQISDIVNENNLSRFQILGELH
;
A
#
# COMPACT_ATOMS: atom_id res chain seq x y z
N MET A 1 57.39 -21.18 12.20
CA MET A 1 56.15 -20.55 11.69
C MET A 1 55.02 -20.81 12.69
N ILE A 2 54.59 -19.81 13.45
CA ILE A 2 53.51 -19.96 14.44
C ILE A 2 52.17 -19.72 13.75
N ARG A 3 51.31 -20.75 13.69
CA ARG A 3 49.93 -20.61 13.23
C ARG A 3 49.12 -19.92 14.33
N LYS A 4 48.65 -18.69 14.05
CA LYS A 4 47.68 -18.00 14.90
C LYS A 4 46.28 -18.46 14.49
N TYR A 5 45.54 -19.08 15.40
CA TYR A 5 44.13 -19.42 15.19
C TYR A 5 43.28 -18.29 15.76
N PHE A 6 42.34 -17.80 14.96
CA PHE A 6 41.36 -16.79 15.34
C PHE A 6 40.03 -17.50 15.58
N LEU A 7 39.50 -17.40 16.79
CA LEU A 7 38.27 -18.07 17.20
C LEU A 7 37.19 -16.99 17.38
N LEU A 8 36.25 -16.94 16.44
CA LEU A 8 35.15 -15.98 16.43
C LEU A 8 33.94 -16.58 17.15
N PHE A 9 33.56 -16.02 18.30
CA PHE A 9 32.30 -16.34 18.96
C PHE A 9 31.21 -15.39 18.45
N THR A 10 30.22 -15.93 17.73
CA THR A 10 29.00 -15.21 17.38
C THR A 10 27.88 -15.63 18.31
N ILE A 11 27.41 -14.72 19.16
CA ILE A 11 26.19 -14.89 19.95
C ILE A 11 25.04 -14.28 19.14
N THR A 12 24.14 -15.12 18.64
CA THR A 12 22.87 -14.68 18.06
C THR A 12 21.78 -14.77 19.12
N VAL A 13 21.30 -13.61 19.58
CA VAL A 13 20.11 -13.55 20.43
C VAL A 13 18.90 -13.51 19.50
N LEU A 14 18.27 -14.67 19.27
CA LEU A 14 16.96 -14.73 18.64
C LEU A 14 15.91 -14.40 19.71
N TRP A 15 15.26 -13.25 19.59
CA TRP A 15 14.09 -12.94 20.39
C TRP A 15 12.93 -13.81 19.91
N ALA A 16 12.53 -14.76 20.76
CA ALA A 16 11.34 -15.57 20.54
C ALA A 16 10.12 -14.64 20.43
N HIS A 17 9.36 -14.81 19.36
CA HIS A 17 8.08 -14.12 19.13
C HIS A 17 7.16 -14.36 20.32
N ASP A 18 6.61 -13.30 20.92
CA ASP A 18 5.62 -13.42 21.99
C ASP A 18 4.41 -14.25 21.49
N PRO A 19 4.14 -15.45 22.06
CA PRO A 19 3.09 -16.35 21.58
C PRO A 19 1.70 -15.95 22.09
N LYS A 20 1.55 -14.82 22.79
CA LYS A 20 0.31 -14.43 23.47
C LYS A 20 -0.73 -13.72 22.59
N GLU A 21 -0.45 -13.43 21.33
CA GLU A 21 -1.47 -12.86 20.44
C GLU A 21 -2.19 -13.97 19.67
N ASN A 22 -3.52 -14.01 19.79
CA ASN A 22 -4.41 -14.87 19.00
C ASN A 22 -3.92 -14.97 17.54
N PRO A 23 -3.87 -16.17 16.93
CA PRO A 23 -3.36 -16.31 15.57
C PRO A 23 -4.15 -15.38 14.65
N SER A 24 -3.47 -14.34 14.16
CA SER A 24 -4.07 -13.32 13.31
C SER A 24 -4.65 -13.98 12.06
N GLN A 25 -5.98 -14.07 12.02
CA GLN A 25 -6.73 -14.65 10.91
C GLN A 25 -6.84 -13.66 9.76
N TRP A 26 -6.75 -14.17 8.54
CA TRP A 26 -7.02 -13.39 7.34
C TRP A 26 -8.50 -13.04 7.29
N LYS A 27 -8.81 -11.74 7.17
CA LYS A 27 -10.16 -11.24 6.89
C LYS A 27 -10.30 -11.00 5.40
N ILE A 28 -11.39 -11.50 4.83
CA ILE A 28 -11.70 -11.39 3.40
C ILE A 28 -12.86 -10.43 3.25
N TYR A 29 -12.72 -9.46 2.33
CA TYR A 29 -13.79 -8.56 1.94
C TYR A 29 -14.00 -8.67 0.44
N LEU A 30 -15.25 -8.77 0.01
CA LEU A 30 -15.64 -8.83 -1.38
C LEU A 30 -16.73 -7.77 -1.63
N ARG A 31 -16.63 -7.06 -2.74
CA ARG A 31 -17.62 -6.08 -3.17
C ARG A 31 -17.75 -6.13 -4.68
N GLY A 32 -18.99 -6.08 -5.16
CA GLY A 32 -19.33 -5.87 -6.55
C GLY A 32 -20.13 -4.58 -6.70
N GLY A 33 -20.12 -3.99 -7.88
CA GLY A 33 -20.89 -2.80 -8.17
C GLY A 33 -20.86 -2.44 -9.65
N ILE A 34 -21.35 -1.24 -9.93
CA ILE A 34 -21.28 -0.60 -11.24
C ILE A 34 -20.35 0.60 -11.14
N VAL A 35 -19.65 0.90 -12.23
CA VAL A 35 -18.75 2.05 -12.35
C VAL A 35 -19.05 2.77 -13.66
N SER A 36 -18.98 4.09 -13.66
CA SER A 36 -19.13 4.91 -14.87
C SER A 36 -17.93 5.84 -14.96
N VAL A 37 -17.29 5.90 -16.13
CA VAL A 37 -16.22 6.87 -16.39
C VAL A 37 -16.81 8.16 -16.98
N ASP A 38 -17.80 8.02 -17.85
CA ASP A 38 -18.62 9.10 -18.41
C ASP A 38 -20.08 8.63 -18.55
N GLU A 39 -20.96 9.46 -19.15
CA GLU A 39 -22.38 9.15 -19.34
C GLU A 39 -22.63 7.92 -20.24
N ASN A 40 -21.68 7.54 -21.08
CA ASN A 40 -21.82 6.47 -22.07
C ASN A 40 -20.98 5.22 -21.75
N ASN A 41 -20.09 5.29 -20.77
CA ASN A 41 -19.14 4.23 -20.45
C ASN A 41 -19.42 3.64 -19.06
N LEU A 42 -20.54 2.92 -18.98
CA LEU A 42 -20.93 2.12 -17.83
C LEU A 42 -20.21 0.76 -17.87
N GLY A 43 -19.68 0.34 -16.72
CA GLY A 43 -18.96 -0.90 -16.55
C GLY A 43 -19.30 -1.61 -15.24
N GLY A 44 -18.80 -2.83 -15.11
CA GLY A 44 -18.84 -3.60 -13.88
C GLY A 44 -17.63 -3.28 -13.00
N ALA A 45 -17.84 -3.19 -11.69
CA ALA A 45 -16.80 -3.02 -10.70
C ALA A 45 -16.73 -4.23 -9.76
N THR A 46 -15.51 -4.67 -9.47
CA THR A 46 -15.22 -5.67 -8.46
C THR A 46 -14.06 -5.21 -7.57
N TYR A 47 -14.18 -5.52 -6.29
CA TYR A 47 -13.18 -5.24 -5.29
C TYR A 47 -13.04 -6.44 -4.36
N SER A 48 -11.80 -6.87 -4.13
CA SER A 48 -11.52 -7.85 -3.09
C SER A 48 -10.33 -7.42 -2.24
N ARG A 49 -10.37 -7.81 -0.97
CA ARG A 49 -9.33 -7.46 0.00
C ARG A 49 -9.06 -8.62 0.94
N LEU A 50 -7.78 -8.94 1.11
CA LEU A 50 -7.26 -9.83 2.13
C LEU A 50 -6.49 -9.00 3.14
N LYS A 51 -6.99 -8.93 4.36
CA LYS A 51 -6.40 -8.15 5.44
C LYS A 51 -5.92 -9.09 6.56
N ARG A 52 -4.69 -8.92 7.00
CA ARG A 52 -4.14 -9.56 8.20
C ARG A 52 -3.52 -8.50 9.10
N THR A 53 -3.79 -8.58 10.40
CA THR A 53 -3.28 -7.62 11.38
C THR A 53 -2.88 -8.37 12.63
N THR A 54 -1.60 -8.30 12.98
CA THR A 54 -1.04 -8.75 14.26
C THR A 54 -0.76 -7.51 15.12
N GLY A 55 -0.25 -7.67 16.34
CA GLY A 55 0.14 -6.55 17.19
C GLY A 55 1.27 -5.70 16.64
N TYR A 56 2.10 -6.25 15.74
CA TYR A 56 3.28 -5.55 15.19
C TYR A 56 3.28 -5.43 13.67
N THR A 57 2.49 -6.21 12.95
CA THR A 57 2.47 -6.19 11.48
C THR A 57 1.06 -6.05 10.92
N PHE A 58 0.97 -5.31 9.82
CA PHE A 58 -0.23 -5.12 9.03
C PHE A 58 0.06 -5.56 7.60
N GLN A 59 -0.78 -6.44 7.07
CA GLN A 59 -0.69 -6.93 5.69
C GLN A 59 -2.03 -6.76 4.99
N ASP A 60 -2.00 -6.25 3.77
CA ASP A 60 -3.20 -5.85 3.06
C ASP A 60 -3.00 -6.05 1.56
N VAL A 61 -3.65 -7.08 1.01
CA VAL A 61 -3.73 -7.31 -0.43
C VAL A 61 -5.08 -6.80 -0.90
N ARG A 62 -5.11 -5.96 -1.92
CA ARG A 62 -6.32 -5.43 -2.55
C ARG A 62 -6.28 -5.71 -4.04
N PHE A 63 -7.42 -6.10 -4.57
CA PHE A 63 -7.69 -6.22 -5.99
C PHE A 63 -8.83 -5.28 -6.36
N PHE A 64 -8.63 -4.52 -7.44
CA PHE A 64 -9.62 -3.66 -8.05
C PHE A 64 -9.75 -4.11 -9.50
N GLY A 65 -10.98 -4.34 -9.95
CA GLY A 65 -11.28 -4.66 -11.34
C GLY A 65 -12.46 -3.83 -11.81
N HIS A 66 -12.23 -3.00 -12.82
CA HIS A 66 -13.25 -2.25 -13.52
C HIS A 66 -13.24 -2.70 -14.97
N ILE A 67 -14.36 -3.24 -15.45
CA ILE A 67 -14.49 -3.74 -16.82
C ILE A 67 -15.57 -2.94 -17.52
N PHE A 68 -15.20 -2.34 -18.65
CA PHE A 68 -16.05 -1.55 -19.53
C PHE A 68 -16.25 -2.31 -20.84
N LYS A 69 -16.96 -1.70 -21.81
CA LYS A 69 -17.24 -2.33 -23.09
C LYS A 69 -15.98 -2.60 -23.91
N GLU A 70 -15.09 -1.61 -23.99
CA GLU A 70 -13.85 -1.67 -24.78
C GLU A 70 -12.60 -1.58 -23.89
N ASP A 71 -12.78 -1.21 -22.63
CA ASP A 71 -11.70 -0.87 -21.71
C ASP A 71 -11.72 -1.66 -20.41
N GLN A 72 -10.59 -1.68 -19.72
CA GLN A 72 -10.45 -2.24 -18.38
C GLN A 72 -9.42 -1.48 -17.53
N ASP A 73 -9.69 -1.43 -16.23
CA ASP A 73 -8.74 -0.99 -15.20
C ASP A 73 -8.63 -2.07 -14.13
N ILE A 74 -7.48 -2.75 -14.11
CA ILE A 74 -7.19 -3.85 -13.19
C ILE A 74 -5.98 -3.47 -12.36
N ARG A 75 -6.13 -3.51 -11.03
CA ARG A 75 -5.06 -3.16 -10.09
C ARG A 75 -4.97 -4.19 -8.97
N VAL A 76 -3.74 -4.66 -8.70
CA VAL A 76 -3.41 -5.39 -7.48
C VAL A 76 -2.48 -4.52 -6.65
N ARG A 77 -2.77 -4.36 -5.37
CA ARG A 77 -1.92 -3.65 -4.40
C ARG A 77 -1.64 -4.54 -3.21
N TYR A 78 -0.38 -4.69 -2.85
CA TYR A 78 0.05 -5.25 -1.58
C TYR A 78 0.64 -4.14 -0.71
N LYS A 79 0.21 -4.07 0.55
CA LYS A 79 0.81 -3.19 1.57
C LYS A 79 1.23 -4.02 2.77
N PHE A 80 2.45 -3.81 3.20
CA PHE A 80 3.01 -4.34 4.43
C PHE A 80 3.41 -3.16 5.32
N SER A 81 3.07 -3.22 6.60
CA SER A 81 3.58 -2.29 7.60
C SER A 81 4.06 -3.06 8.83
N GLU A 82 5.10 -2.54 9.46
CA GLU A 82 5.70 -3.10 10.67
C GLU A 82 5.92 -1.98 11.70
N ILE A 83 5.32 -2.16 12.88
CA ILE A 83 5.40 -1.23 14.01
C ILE A 83 6.78 -1.39 14.66
N SER A 84 7.44 -0.26 14.91
CA SER A 84 8.72 -0.26 15.62
C SER A 84 8.53 -0.70 17.07
N LEU A 85 9.28 -1.71 17.50
CA LEU A 85 9.26 -2.22 18.87
C LEU A 85 9.69 -1.16 19.90
N ASN A 86 10.66 -0.32 19.54
CA ASN A 86 11.20 0.70 20.43
C ASN A 86 10.37 1.98 20.43
N LEU A 87 9.63 2.23 19.35
CA LEU A 87 8.83 3.43 19.17
C LEU A 87 7.46 3.07 18.59
N PRO A 88 6.52 2.50 19.39
CA PRO A 88 5.26 1.93 18.90
C PRO A 88 4.32 2.92 18.19
N ARG A 89 4.59 4.23 18.28
CA ARG A 89 3.90 5.26 17.49
C ARG A 89 4.33 5.27 16.03
N PHE A 90 5.50 4.74 15.70
CA PHE A 90 6.06 4.74 14.36
C PHE A 90 6.02 3.34 13.75
N TYR A 91 5.86 3.28 12.45
CA TYR A 91 5.92 2.05 11.67
C TYR A 91 6.62 2.29 10.34
N ASN A 92 7.29 1.26 9.84
CA ASN A 92 7.75 1.25 8.44
C ASN A 92 6.61 0.73 7.57
N PHE A 93 6.44 1.27 6.37
CA PHE A 93 5.52 0.71 5.39
C PHE A 93 6.22 0.47 4.06
N THR A 94 5.75 -0.54 3.35
CA THR A 94 6.07 -0.83 1.96
C THR A 94 4.77 -1.15 1.24
N THR A 95 4.55 -0.51 0.10
CA THR A 95 3.41 -0.79 -0.77
C THR A 95 3.93 -1.08 -2.16
N VAL A 96 3.44 -2.15 -2.77
CA VAL A 96 3.70 -2.49 -4.18
C VAL A 96 2.35 -2.61 -4.87
N SER A 97 2.23 -2.04 -6.06
CA SER A 97 1.04 -2.22 -6.88
C SER A 97 1.37 -2.41 -8.35
N PHE A 98 0.58 -3.25 -8.99
CA PHE A 98 0.60 -3.54 -10.41
C PHE A 98 -0.74 -3.08 -10.97
N GLN A 99 -0.71 -2.29 -12.03
CA GLN A 99 -1.92 -1.78 -12.67
C GLN A 99 -1.82 -1.91 -14.18
N ARG A 100 -2.89 -2.41 -14.79
CA ARG A 100 -3.15 -2.28 -16.22
C ARG A 100 -4.40 -1.43 -16.39
N ASN A 101 -4.34 -0.40 -17.22
CA ASN A 101 -5.46 0.51 -17.41
C ASN A 101 -5.49 0.97 -18.87
N SER A 102 -6.41 0.41 -19.66
CA SER A 102 -6.53 0.76 -21.08
C SER A 102 -7.16 2.13 -21.30
N LEU A 103 -7.96 2.65 -20.35
CA LEU A 103 -8.59 3.98 -20.46
C LEU A 103 -7.55 5.12 -20.61
N VAL A 104 -6.35 4.90 -20.07
CA VAL A 104 -5.24 5.86 -20.13
C VAL A 104 -4.04 5.31 -20.91
N ASN A 105 -4.26 4.28 -21.75
CA ASN A 105 -3.22 3.61 -22.55
C ASN A 105 -2.02 3.13 -21.73
N VAL A 106 -2.26 2.58 -20.54
CA VAL A 106 -1.24 2.00 -19.67
C VAL A 106 -1.32 0.48 -19.74
N ASP A 107 -0.37 -0.13 -20.45
CA ASP A 107 -0.30 -1.58 -20.59
C ASP A 107 0.05 -2.28 -19.27
N LEU A 108 1.09 -1.79 -18.60
CA LEU A 108 1.48 -2.23 -17.27
C LEU A 108 2.29 -1.18 -16.53
N ARG A 109 1.82 -0.83 -15.33
CA ARG A 109 2.50 0.06 -14.39
C ARG A 109 2.82 -0.68 -13.10
N TYR A 110 4.08 -0.58 -12.70
CA TYR A 110 4.60 -1.00 -11.42
C TYR A 110 4.78 0.25 -10.57
N HIS A 111 4.21 0.25 -9.38
CA HIS A 111 4.32 1.35 -8.44
C HIS A 111 4.76 0.82 -7.09
N TYR A 112 5.84 1.36 -6.56
CA TYR A 112 6.38 0.98 -5.26
C TYR A 112 6.52 2.20 -4.37
N ASN A 113 6.15 2.04 -3.11
CA ASN A 113 6.25 3.06 -2.08
C ASN A 113 6.93 2.48 -0.85
N GLN A 114 7.83 3.23 -0.23
CA GLN A 114 8.42 2.89 1.05
C GLN A 114 8.65 4.13 1.88
N GLY A 115 8.42 4.01 3.19
CA GLY A 115 8.65 5.12 4.09
C GLY A 115 8.24 4.85 5.52
N LEU A 116 8.05 5.95 6.24
CA LEU A 116 7.71 5.99 7.65
C LEU A 116 6.26 6.43 7.84
N GLY A 117 5.59 5.73 8.74
CA GLY A 117 4.26 6.05 9.20
C GLY A 117 4.24 6.39 10.68
N LEU A 118 3.25 7.18 11.07
CA LEU A 118 3.01 7.66 12.42
C LEU A 118 1.54 7.43 12.76
N PHE A 119 1.27 6.80 13.90
CA PHE A 119 -0.05 6.78 14.52
C PHE A 119 -0.31 8.11 15.22
N LEU A 120 -1.25 8.88 14.67
CA LEU A 120 -1.78 10.09 15.31
C LEU A 120 -2.81 9.73 16.39
N SER A 121 -3.57 8.66 16.15
CA SER A 121 -4.50 8.05 17.10
C SER A 121 -4.58 6.56 16.84
N ASN A 122 -4.60 5.75 17.90
CA ASN A 122 -4.81 4.31 17.83
C ASN A 122 -5.77 3.90 18.96
N THR A 123 -7.04 3.66 18.61
CA THR A 123 -8.09 3.33 19.58
C THR A 123 -8.95 2.19 19.07
N ASP A 124 -9.64 1.50 19.96
CA ASP A 124 -10.56 0.42 19.58
C ASP A 124 -11.67 0.86 18.60
N SER A 125 -12.04 2.15 18.68
CA SER A 125 -13.09 2.74 17.85
C SER A 125 -12.58 3.30 16.52
N GLY A 126 -11.27 3.26 16.25
CA GLY A 126 -10.71 3.80 15.02
C GLY A 126 -9.28 4.31 15.16
N ASN A 127 -8.59 4.36 14.02
CA ASN A 127 -7.20 4.79 13.91
C ASN A 127 -7.04 5.99 12.98
N MET A 128 -6.00 6.76 13.24
CA MET A 128 -5.56 7.87 12.40
C MET A 128 -4.07 7.73 12.17
N THR A 129 -3.64 7.75 10.92
CA THR A 129 -2.22 7.67 10.58
C THR A 129 -1.80 8.73 9.58
N ALA A 130 -0.54 9.11 9.66
CA ALA A 130 0.15 9.89 8.63
C ALA A 130 1.34 9.08 8.13
N GLU A 131 1.62 9.16 6.83
CA GLU A 131 2.74 8.49 6.17
C GLU A 131 3.52 9.48 5.32
N MET A 132 4.84 9.33 5.30
CA MET A 132 5.73 10.01 4.37
C MET A 132 6.76 9.02 3.83
N GLY A 133 7.14 9.17 2.57
CA GLY A 133 8.10 8.25 1.97
C GLY A 133 8.47 8.61 0.54
N ILE A 134 9.25 7.73 -0.06
CA ILE A 134 9.60 7.76 -1.47
C ILE A 134 8.75 6.75 -2.22
N ALA A 135 8.41 7.14 -3.44
CA ALA A 135 7.58 6.37 -4.34
C ALA A 135 8.23 6.37 -5.72
N TYR A 136 8.05 5.29 -6.47
CA TYR A 136 8.51 5.22 -7.85
C TYR A 136 7.53 4.47 -8.73
N ASP A 137 7.31 5.02 -9.92
CA ASP A 137 6.58 4.40 -11.02
C ASP A 137 7.57 3.90 -12.07
N MET A 138 7.35 2.68 -12.53
CA MET A 138 7.88 2.17 -13.79
C MET A 138 6.67 1.82 -14.66
N SER A 139 6.52 2.48 -15.79
CA SER A 139 5.50 2.18 -16.79
C SER A 139 6.15 1.84 -18.12
N ASP A 140 5.54 0.88 -18.80
CA ASP A 140 5.84 0.47 -20.17
C ASP A 140 7.19 -0.22 -20.36
N TYR A 141 7.09 -1.51 -20.70
CA TYR A 141 8.15 -2.48 -21.01
C TYR A 141 9.04 -2.89 -19.83
N LEU A 142 9.14 -4.20 -19.60
CA LEU A 142 10.10 -4.85 -18.69
C LEU A 142 11.57 -4.48 -19.00
N GLU A 143 11.82 -3.90 -20.17
CA GLU A 143 13.12 -3.48 -20.67
C GLU A 143 13.32 -1.95 -20.69
N ASP A 144 12.28 -1.14 -20.46
CA ASP A 144 12.45 0.31 -20.40
C ASP A 144 12.88 0.76 -18.99
N THR A 145 13.91 1.58 -18.94
CA THR A 145 14.55 2.03 -17.68
C THR A 145 13.85 3.24 -17.05
N ARG A 146 12.70 3.64 -17.60
CA ARG A 146 11.94 4.84 -17.20
C ARG A 146 11.43 4.71 -15.76
N LYS A 147 11.97 5.57 -14.90
CA LYS A 147 11.61 5.64 -13.48
C LYS A 147 11.18 7.06 -13.14
N THR A 148 9.92 7.25 -12.79
CA THR A 148 9.45 8.50 -12.19
C THR A 148 9.42 8.34 -10.68
N SER A 149 10.14 9.20 -9.99
CA SER A 149 10.23 9.23 -8.53
C SER A 149 9.35 10.33 -7.95
N TYR A 150 8.75 10.04 -6.80
CA TYR A 150 7.87 10.93 -6.08
C TYR A 150 8.21 10.98 -4.60
N LEU A 151 8.00 12.13 -3.99
CA LEU A 151 7.79 12.25 -2.56
C LEU A 151 6.31 11.93 -2.28
N LYS A 152 6.06 10.90 -1.46
CA LYS A 152 4.72 10.50 -1.02
C LYS A 152 4.41 11.12 0.33
N THR A 153 3.23 11.70 0.47
CA THR A 153 2.58 11.92 1.77
C THR A 153 1.20 11.26 1.76
N ALA A 154 0.77 10.73 2.89
CA ALA A 154 -0.55 10.15 3.01
C ALA A 154 -1.13 10.31 4.40
N PHE A 155 -2.46 10.30 4.46
CA PHE A 155 -3.24 10.34 5.68
C PHE A 155 -4.31 9.26 5.60
N SER A 156 -4.50 8.52 6.68
CA SER A 156 -5.61 7.58 6.79
C SER A 156 -6.41 7.81 8.06
N TYR A 157 -7.71 7.65 7.93
CA TYR A 157 -8.68 7.79 9.00
C TYR A 157 -9.67 6.63 8.90
N ASP A 158 -9.75 5.81 9.93
CA ASP A 158 -10.79 4.79 10.06
C ASP A 158 -11.56 4.95 11.37
N ARG A 159 -12.86 4.63 11.30
CA ARG A 159 -13.76 4.72 12.44
C ARG A 159 -14.73 3.56 12.41
N ASN A 160 -14.80 2.82 13.51
CA ASN A 160 -15.78 1.79 13.75
C ASN A 160 -16.83 2.31 14.72
N THR A 161 -18.08 2.36 14.27
CA THR A 161 -19.27 2.55 15.11
C THR A 161 -20.03 1.21 15.18
N LYS A 162 -20.99 1.08 16.10
CA LYS A 162 -21.75 -0.18 16.31
C LYS A 162 -22.31 -0.81 15.03
N ASN A 163 -22.72 0.01 14.06
CA ASN A 163 -23.43 -0.45 12.87
C ASN A 163 -22.73 -0.08 11.55
N ILE A 164 -21.67 0.72 11.60
CA ILE A 164 -21.03 1.31 10.42
C ILE A 164 -19.53 1.37 10.66
N SER A 165 -18.76 0.88 9.69
CA SER A 165 -17.31 1.05 9.62
C SER A 165 -16.96 1.94 8.43
N THR A 166 -16.24 3.03 8.70
CA THR A 166 -15.75 3.94 7.66
C THR A 166 -14.24 3.93 7.60
N LYS A 167 -13.71 4.11 6.40
CA LYS A 167 -12.30 4.34 6.16
C LYS A 167 -12.09 5.34 5.04
N LEU A 168 -11.14 6.24 5.24
CA LEU A 168 -10.67 7.20 4.26
C LEU A 168 -9.15 7.09 4.16
N GLU A 169 -8.62 6.95 2.94
CA GLU A 169 -7.20 7.07 2.62
C GLU A 169 -7.03 8.24 1.64
N LEU A 170 -6.14 9.16 1.99
CA LEU A 170 -5.73 10.29 1.16
C LEU A 170 -4.24 10.14 0.89
N GLU A 171 -3.84 10.07 -0.37
CA GLU A 171 -2.43 9.96 -0.76
C GLU A 171 -2.08 11.05 -1.77
N TYR A 172 -0.98 11.75 -1.54
CA TYR A 172 -0.42 12.74 -2.45
C TYR A 172 0.98 12.31 -2.88
N PHE A 173 1.22 12.34 -4.18
CA PHE A 173 2.51 12.03 -4.78
C PHE A 173 3.01 13.30 -5.48
N HIS A 174 4.07 13.88 -4.95
CA HIS A 174 4.75 15.02 -5.54
C HIS A 174 5.93 14.52 -6.37
N GLN A 175 5.94 14.77 -7.67
CA GLN A 175 7.04 14.35 -8.55
C GLN A 175 8.32 15.08 -8.16
N ILE A 176 9.43 14.34 -8.05
CA ILE A 176 10.75 14.87 -7.69
C ILE A 176 11.85 14.56 -8.73
N SER A 177 11.54 13.75 -9.75
CA SER A 177 12.49 13.44 -10.83
C SER A 177 11.98 13.92 -12.19
N ASP A 178 12.86 14.56 -12.95
CA ASP A 178 12.57 15.19 -14.26
C ASP A 178 12.85 14.29 -15.48
N ILE A 179 12.74 12.98 -15.33
CA ILE A 179 13.06 12.07 -16.46
C ILE A 179 11.82 11.97 -17.37
N VAL A 180 11.71 12.97 -18.26
CA VAL A 180 11.07 12.89 -19.58
C VAL A 180 9.55 13.04 -19.60
N ASN A 181 9.11 14.27 -19.35
CA ASN A 181 8.12 15.05 -20.10
C ASN A 181 7.93 16.35 -19.33
N GLU A 182 7.76 17.49 -19.99
CA GLU A 182 7.50 18.79 -19.33
C GLU A 182 6.19 18.83 -18.51
N ASN A 183 5.53 17.69 -18.35
CA ASN A 183 4.26 17.52 -17.69
C ASN A 183 4.46 17.02 -16.27
N ASN A 184 3.90 17.76 -15.32
CA ASN A 184 3.83 17.40 -13.92
C ASN A 184 2.90 16.18 -13.72
N LEU A 185 3.47 15.05 -13.30
CA LEU A 185 2.77 13.80 -12.98
C LEU A 185 2.36 13.69 -11.50
N SER A 186 2.50 14.78 -10.73
CA SER A 186 2.02 14.83 -9.36
C SER A 186 0.52 14.57 -9.31
N ARG A 187 0.09 13.78 -8.33
CA ARG A 187 -1.29 13.30 -8.28
C ARG A 187 -1.79 13.16 -6.85
N PHE A 188 -3.10 13.31 -6.71
CA PHE A 188 -3.83 13.04 -5.49
C PHE A 188 -4.71 11.79 -5.69
N GLN A 189 -4.72 10.91 -4.71
CA GLN A 189 -5.53 9.70 -4.70
C GLN A 189 -6.37 9.65 -3.44
N ILE A 190 -7.64 9.29 -3.60
CA ILE A 190 -8.62 9.18 -2.53
C ILE A 190 -9.22 7.78 -2.59
N LEU A 191 -9.33 7.12 -1.45
CA LEU A 191 -10.11 5.90 -1.31
C LEU A 191 -11.02 6.02 -0.09
N GLY A 192 -12.32 5.88 -0.32
CA GLY A 192 -13.33 5.75 0.72
C GLY A 192 -13.86 4.32 0.78
N GLU A 193 -13.92 3.75 1.97
CA GLU A 193 -14.66 2.52 2.23
C GLU A 193 -15.75 2.79 3.28
N LEU A 194 -16.92 2.22 3.04
CA LEU A 194 -18.05 2.19 3.96
C LEU A 194 -18.51 0.74 4.03
N HIS A 195 -18.57 0.16 5.23
CA HIS A 195 -19.01 -1.21 5.51
C HIS A 195 -20.08 -1.21 6.60
#